data_AF-A0A4R6USQ8-F1
#
_entry.id   AF-A0A4R6USQ8-F1
#
_cell.length_a   1.000
_cell.length_b   1.000
_cell.length_c   1.000
_cell.angle_alpha   90.00
_cell.angle_beta   90.00
_cell.angle_gamma   90.00
#
_symmetry.space_group_name_H-M   'P 1'
#
loop_
_entity.id
_entity.type
_entity.pdbx_description
1 polymer ?
#
loop_
_entity_poly.entity_id
_entity_poly.type
_entity_poly.pdbx_seq_one_letter_code
_entity_poly.pdbx_strand_id
1 'polypeptide(L)'
;MTIGRRGSRRATIGIADAGLSSLGNLSLSWIGARTLDLPQFGVLSTAMFIGLIAAGLSKAALIDGYTLQHSTSDMRRHSPATRQALGAVLVLAVAGSVLLALAGMASSVFLDLPRGLAALGLLLIPILVQDALRWLCYANADESLALISTAIWTGGVWAGCAFLVAFDAVSLLSLIVVWAFFAGLGALTAMWRSHAWPHVRGATAWWKDARAIGSKSSIDFALTQSVSMGGGLVVAAVAGPAAFGLVRLAQLPLAPVQVLVMGSIALVQPAMVVRVRDGQQRSAYALGIKVCAILALATLVLTALVLAVPVEFMSGVIGDSWPAAWALVPISGAAMLGSLIGASFGPYLRAAGMLGFEVRWKLIASPISLAAVLLGAAVWGAPGGAAGLAFGAAFFSIPLAVRARQSLARESSRLAS
;
A
#
# COMPACT_ATOMS: atom_id res chain seq x y z
N MET A 1 -23.56 0.56 26.37
CA MET A 1 -23.56 -0.53 25.36
C MET A 1 -23.74 -0.08 23.90
N THR A 2 -24.39 1.07 23.61
CA THR A 2 -24.61 1.61 22.25
C THR A 2 -23.34 2.16 21.56
N ILE A 3 -22.36 2.66 22.31
CA ILE A 3 -21.07 3.16 21.79
C ILE A 3 -20.24 2.01 21.19
N GLY A 4 -20.26 0.82 21.83
CA GLY A 4 -19.55 -0.37 21.34
C GLY A 4 -20.10 -0.92 20.02
N ARG A 5 -21.42 -0.90 19.83
CA ARG A 5 -22.08 -1.33 18.58
C ARG A 5 -21.77 -0.40 17.40
N ARG A 6 -21.76 0.93 17.63
CA ARG A 6 -21.39 1.92 16.60
C ARG A 6 -19.91 1.81 16.22
N GLY A 7 -19.01 1.65 17.19
CA GLY A 7 -17.58 1.42 16.92
C GLY A 7 -17.32 0.13 16.14
N SER A 8 -17.97 -0.97 16.53
CA SER A 8 -17.85 -2.26 15.83
C SER A 8 -18.34 -2.17 14.39
N ARG A 9 -19.49 -1.54 14.13
CA ARG A 9 -20.02 -1.39 12.76
C ARG A 9 -19.09 -0.57 11.87
N ARG A 10 -18.54 0.54 12.39
CA ARG A 10 -17.59 1.40 11.66
C ARG A 10 -16.30 0.64 11.32
N ALA A 11 -15.77 -0.13 12.27
CA ALA A 11 -14.61 -0.98 12.04
C ALA A 11 -14.87 -2.05 10.95
N THR A 12 -16.02 -2.72 10.99
CA THR A 12 -16.40 -3.70 9.97
C THR A 12 -16.50 -3.08 8.58
N ILE A 13 -17.11 -1.89 8.45
CA ILE A 13 -17.21 -1.18 7.17
C ILE A 13 -15.82 -0.77 6.66
N GLY A 14 -14.95 -0.26 7.54
CA GLY A 14 -13.57 0.08 7.18
C GLY A 14 -12.76 -1.14 6.69
N ILE A 15 -12.92 -2.30 7.34
CA ILE A 15 -12.29 -3.56 6.89
C ILE A 15 -12.85 -3.99 5.53
N ALA A 16 -14.17 -3.93 5.35
CA ALA A 16 -14.80 -4.28 4.08
C ALA A 16 -14.31 -3.38 2.94
N ASP A 17 -14.20 -2.07 3.17
CA ASP A 17 -13.65 -1.12 2.21
C ASP A 17 -12.18 -1.42 1.86
N ALA A 18 -11.33 -1.63 2.85
CA ALA A 18 -9.91 -1.95 2.62
C ALA A 18 -9.76 -3.28 1.84
N GLY A 19 -10.57 -4.28 2.17
CA GLY A 19 -10.63 -5.55 1.45
C GLY A 19 -11.07 -5.37 0.00
N LEU A 20 -12.16 -4.63 -0.23
CA LEU A 20 -12.67 -4.34 -1.57
C LEU A 20 -11.65 -3.56 -2.41
N SER A 21 -10.99 -2.58 -1.80
CA SER A 21 -9.94 -1.80 -2.47
C SER A 21 -8.74 -2.65 -2.88
N SER A 22 -8.34 -3.58 -2.01
CA SER A 22 -7.27 -4.54 -2.30
C SER A 22 -7.65 -5.49 -3.44
N LEU A 23 -8.91 -5.95 -3.46
CA LEU A 23 -9.44 -6.78 -4.54
C LEU A 23 -9.44 -6.03 -5.88
N GLY A 24 -9.82 -4.74 -5.91
CA GLY A 24 -9.74 -3.92 -7.13
C GLY A 24 -8.33 -3.87 -7.72
N ASN A 25 -7.32 -3.62 -6.88
CA ASN A 25 -5.92 -3.61 -7.32
C ASN A 25 -5.42 -5.01 -7.74
N LEU A 26 -5.82 -6.05 -7.00
CA LEU A 26 -5.48 -7.44 -7.34
C LEU A 26 -6.07 -7.84 -8.68
N SER A 27 -7.34 -7.53 -8.92
CA SER A 27 -8.03 -7.85 -10.18
C SER A 27 -7.37 -7.16 -11.37
N LEU A 28 -7.01 -5.88 -11.23
CA LEU A 28 -6.31 -5.15 -12.29
C LEU A 28 -4.94 -5.78 -12.59
N SER A 29 -4.20 -6.17 -11.54
CA SER A 29 -2.91 -6.86 -11.69
C SER A 29 -3.09 -8.24 -12.35
N TRP A 30 -4.11 -8.99 -11.96
CA TRP A 30 -4.39 -10.32 -12.50
C TRP A 30 -4.81 -10.27 -13.97
N ILE A 31 -5.70 -9.35 -14.33
CA ILE A 31 -6.10 -9.13 -15.72
C ILE A 31 -4.88 -8.71 -16.54
N GLY A 32 -4.08 -7.76 -16.05
CA GLY A 32 -2.85 -7.34 -16.71
C GLY A 32 -1.87 -8.48 -16.92
N ALA A 33 -1.64 -9.33 -15.92
CA ALA A 33 -0.78 -10.51 -16.02
C ALA A 33 -1.25 -11.51 -17.08
N ARG A 34 -2.56 -11.65 -17.25
CA ARG A 34 -3.18 -12.59 -18.19
C ARG A 34 -3.20 -12.09 -19.62
N THR A 35 -3.29 -10.78 -19.82
CA THR A 35 -3.62 -10.17 -21.12
C THR A 35 -2.48 -9.38 -21.74
N LEU A 36 -1.55 -8.88 -20.92
CA LEU A 36 -0.40 -8.14 -21.40
C LEU A 36 0.82 -9.05 -21.52
N ASP A 37 1.73 -8.68 -22.41
CA ASP A 37 3.07 -9.24 -22.36
C ASP A 37 3.80 -8.83 -21.07
N LEU A 38 4.88 -9.56 -20.75
CA LEU A 38 5.62 -9.39 -19.51
C LEU A 38 6.22 -7.98 -19.33
N PRO A 39 6.84 -7.34 -20.36
CA PRO A 39 7.28 -5.94 -20.24
C PRO A 39 6.13 -4.96 -19.94
N GLN A 40 4.99 -5.06 -20.64
CA GLN A 40 3.84 -4.19 -20.43
C GLN A 40 3.22 -4.42 -19.05
N PHE A 41 3.12 -5.67 -18.60
CA PHE A 41 2.70 -5.99 -17.23
C PHE A 41 3.65 -5.39 -16.18
N GLY A 42 4.95 -5.38 -16.47
CA GLY A 42 5.96 -4.68 -15.67
C GLY A 42 5.71 -3.18 -15.59
N VAL A 43 5.40 -2.52 -16.72
CA VAL A 43 5.05 -1.10 -16.75
C VAL A 43 3.74 -0.83 -16.01
N LEU A 44 2.71 -1.68 -16.17
CA LEU A 44 1.46 -1.59 -15.40
C LEU A 44 1.73 -1.69 -13.90
N SER A 45 2.53 -2.66 -13.47
CA SER A 45 2.90 -2.84 -12.07
C SER A 45 3.68 -1.64 -11.52
N THR A 46 4.58 -1.08 -12.32
CA THR A 46 5.34 0.14 -11.99
C THR A 46 4.38 1.32 -11.81
N ALA A 47 3.44 1.46 -12.74
CA ALA A 47 2.42 2.49 -12.71
C ALA A 47 1.53 2.40 -11.45
N MET A 48 1.07 1.18 -11.13
CA MET A 48 0.31 0.94 -9.91
C MET A 48 1.10 1.28 -8.64
N PHE A 49 2.39 0.92 -8.56
CA PHE A 49 3.24 1.27 -7.43
C PHE A 49 3.45 2.78 -7.29
N ILE A 50 3.70 3.49 -8.38
CA ILE A 50 3.79 4.95 -8.35
C ILE A 50 2.46 5.56 -7.86
N GLY A 51 1.33 5.06 -8.35
CA GLY A 51 0.00 5.49 -7.90
C GLY A 51 -0.24 5.27 -6.41
N LEU A 52 0.08 4.08 -5.90
CA LEU A 52 -0.07 3.73 -4.48
C LEU A 52 0.87 4.53 -3.57
N ILE A 53 2.13 4.75 -3.99
CA ILE A 53 3.07 5.61 -3.27
C ILE A 53 2.56 7.05 -3.25
N ALA A 54 2.11 7.58 -4.39
CA ALA A 54 1.58 8.94 -4.48
C ALA A 54 0.33 9.10 -3.59
N ALA A 55 -0.60 8.14 -3.60
CA ALA A 55 -1.76 8.14 -2.72
C ALA A 55 -1.37 8.14 -1.25
N GLY A 56 -0.48 7.24 -0.84
CA GLY A 56 -0.02 7.16 0.54
C GLY A 56 0.76 8.39 1.00
N LEU A 57 1.62 8.97 0.16
CA LEU A 57 2.32 10.22 0.45
C LEU A 57 1.36 11.41 0.52
N SER A 58 0.40 11.51 -0.39
CA SER A 58 -0.63 12.55 -0.38
C SER A 58 -1.43 12.51 0.92
N LYS A 59 -1.89 11.31 1.31
CA LYS A 59 -2.55 11.08 2.60
C LYS A 59 -1.66 11.47 3.77
N ALA A 60 -0.43 10.96 3.81
CA ALA A 60 0.51 11.22 4.89
C ALA A 60 0.82 12.72 5.03
N ALA A 61 0.99 13.43 3.91
CA ALA A 61 1.33 14.84 3.88
C ALA A 61 0.15 15.75 4.25
N LEU A 62 -1.07 15.42 3.82
CA LEU A 62 -2.20 16.36 3.81
C LEU A 62 -3.40 15.90 4.64
N ILE A 63 -3.57 14.61 4.90
CA ILE A 63 -4.80 14.05 5.51
C ILE A 63 -4.56 13.54 6.93
N ASP A 64 -3.39 12.97 7.24
CA ASP A 64 -3.11 12.46 8.60
C ASP A 64 -3.33 13.53 9.68
N GLY A 65 -2.88 14.77 9.45
CA GLY A 65 -3.13 15.91 10.34
C GLY A 65 -4.62 16.20 10.55
N TYR A 66 -5.43 16.11 9.47
CA TYR A 66 -6.89 16.22 9.56
C TYR A 66 -7.45 15.13 10.47
N THR A 67 -7.06 13.88 10.24
CA THR A 67 -7.57 12.73 11.02
C THR A 67 -7.24 12.81 12.51
N LEU A 68 -6.12 13.44 12.88
CA LEU A 68 -5.72 13.58 14.28
C LEU A 68 -6.40 14.76 14.98
N GLN A 69 -6.62 15.87 14.27
CA GLN A 69 -7.13 17.12 14.86
C GLN A 69 -8.66 17.25 14.80
N HIS A 70 -9.31 16.64 13.81
CA HIS A 70 -10.72 16.87 13.51
C HIS A 70 -11.62 15.64 13.74
N SER A 71 -11.06 14.53 14.24
CA SER A 71 -11.79 13.27 14.50
C SER A 71 -12.63 13.27 15.79
N THR A 72 -12.64 14.36 16.57
CA THR A 72 -13.31 14.44 17.88
C THR A 72 -14.42 15.49 18.00
N SER A 73 -14.62 16.41 17.05
CA SER A 73 -15.63 17.49 17.15
C SER A 73 -16.91 17.18 16.36
N ASP A 74 -18.10 17.41 16.91
CA ASP A 74 -19.40 16.98 16.33
C ASP A 74 -19.88 17.72 15.06
N MET A 75 -19.11 18.70 14.54
CA MET A 75 -19.43 19.44 13.31
C MET A 75 -18.70 18.87 12.07
N ARG A 76 -19.00 17.62 11.70
CA ARG A 76 -18.07 16.79 10.88
C ARG A 76 -18.27 16.78 9.37
N ARG A 77 -19.47 16.97 8.84
CA ARG A 77 -19.72 16.71 7.40
C ARG A 77 -19.44 17.88 6.45
N HIS A 78 -19.35 19.11 6.95
CA HIS A 78 -19.26 20.33 6.12
C HIS A 78 -18.15 21.30 6.56
N SER A 79 -17.11 20.78 7.23
CA SER A 79 -16.03 21.64 7.70
C SER A 79 -15.31 22.30 6.51
N PRO A 80 -15.04 23.61 6.55
CA PRO A 80 -14.17 24.28 5.56
C PRO A 80 -12.83 23.56 5.40
N ALA A 81 -12.32 22.97 6.49
CA ALA A 81 -11.09 22.17 6.52
C ALA A 81 -11.15 20.96 5.57
N THR A 82 -12.28 20.25 5.46
CA THR A 82 -12.41 19.12 4.50
C THR A 82 -12.18 19.60 3.06
N ARG A 83 -12.80 20.72 2.69
CA ARG A 83 -12.72 21.29 1.33
C ARG A 83 -11.33 21.84 1.04
N GLN A 84 -10.69 22.46 2.02
CA GLN A 84 -9.32 22.97 1.91
C GLN A 84 -8.30 21.82 1.78
N ALA A 85 -8.44 20.78 2.60
CA ALA A 85 -7.61 19.57 2.51
C ALA A 85 -7.73 18.91 1.13
N LEU A 86 -8.96 18.74 0.65
CA LEU A 86 -9.21 18.20 -0.70
C LEU A 86 -8.66 19.12 -1.80
N GLY A 87 -8.75 20.45 -1.62
CA GLY A 87 -8.14 21.44 -2.50
C GLY A 87 -6.61 21.29 -2.58
N ALA A 88 -5.95 21.08 -1.44
CA ALA A 88 -4.51 20.84 -1.38
C ALA A 88 -4.12 19.52 -2.06
N VAL A 89 -4.91 18.45 -1.85
CA VAL A 89 -4.69 17.18 -2.55
C VAL A 89 -4.84 17.34 -4.05
N LEU A 90 -5.85 18.08 -4.52
CA LEU A 90 -6.04 18.33 -5.94
C LEU A 90 -4.85 19.08 -6.56
N VAL A 91 -4.32 20.11 -5.88
CA VAL A 91 -3.13 20.83 -6.33
C VAL A 91 -1.91 19.91 -6.40
N LEU A 92 -1.68 19.11 -5.34
CA LEU A 92 -0.60 18.12 -5.32
C LEU A 92 -0.76 17.09 -6.43
N ALA A 93 -1.99 16.64 -6.68
CA ALA A 93 -2.30 15.67 -7.72
C ALA A 93 -2.03 16.22 -9.12
N VAL A 94 -2.48 17.44 -9.42
CA VAL A 94 -2.20 18.11 -10.70
C VAL A 94 -0.69 18.30 -10.88
N ALA A 95 0.03 18.79 -9.86
CA ALA A 95 1.47 19.00 -9.94
C ALA A 95 2.22 17.67 -10.15
N GLY A 96 1.90 16.65 -9.35
CA GLY A 96 2.47 15.31 -9.47
C GLY A 96 2.16 14.65 -10.82
N SER A 97 0.94 14.83 -11.32
CA SER A 97 0.50 14.38 -12.65
C SER A 97 1.33 14.98 -13.77
N VAL A 98 1.54 16.29 -13.75
CA VAL A 98 2.36 17.00 -14.75
C VAL A 98 3.80 16.52 -14.69
N LEU A 99 4.41 16.45 -13.49
CA LEU A 99 5.78 15.99 -13.32
C LEU A 99 5.97 14.56 -13.79
N LEU A 100 5.03 13.67 -13.47
CA LEU A 100 5.08 12.27 -13.87
C LEU A 100 4.86 12.10 -15.38
N ALA A 101 3.96 12.90 -15.98
CA ALA A 101 3.76 12.91 -17.42
C ALA A 101 5.04 13.37 -18.15
N LEU A 102 5.67 14.46 -17.68
CA LEU A 102 6.93 14.97 -18.21
C LEU A 102 8.07 13.96 -18.07
N ALA A 103 8.23 13.34 -16.89
CA ALA A 103 9.22 12.31 -16.65
C ALA A 103 8.98 11.07 -17.53
N GLY A 104 7.72 10.65 -17.67
CA GLY A 104 7.32 9.56 -18.55
C GLY A 104 7.65 9.85 -20.01
N MET A 105 7.32 11.05 -20.50
CA MET A 105 7.66 11.48 -21.87
C MET A 105 9.18 11.52 -22.08
N ALA A 106 9.93 12.13 -21.16
CA ALA A 106 11.39 12.15 -21.23
C ALA A 106 11.96 10.72 -21.26
N SER A 107 11.48 9.82 -20.40
CA SER A 107 11.92 8.43 -20.37
C SER A 107 11.60 7.68 -21.68
N SER A 108 10.46 7.95 -22.32
CA SER A 108 10.12 7.35 -23.61
C SER A 108 10.98 7.88 -24.76
N VAL A 109 11.47 9.12 -24.68
CA VAL A 109 12.32 9.74 -25.71
C VAL A 109 13.78 9.33 -25.53
N PHE A 110 14.29 9.33 -24.29
CA PHE A 110 15.70 9.10 -24.00
C PHE A 110 16.06 7.64 -23.75
N LEU A 111 15.10 6.81 -23.34
CA LEU A 111 15.33 5.41 -22.94
C LEU A 111 14.46 4.41 -23.73
N ASP A 112 13.72 4.88 -24.75
CA ASP A 112 12.80 4.09 -25.58
C ASP A 112 11.80 3.24 -24.77
N LEU A 113 11.38 3.76 -23.61
CA LEU A 113 10.45 3.07 -22.72
C LEU A 113 9.00 3.24 -23.19
N PRO A 114 8.11 2.26 -22.93
CA PRO A 114 6.70 2.36 -23.28
C PRO A 114 6.03 3.61 -22.68
N ARG A 115 5.22 4.31 -23.49
CA ARG A 115 4.52 5.56 -23.10
C ARG A 115 3.50 5.42 -21.96
N GLY A 116 3.32 4.22 -21.41
CA GLY A 116 2.37 3.94 -20.33
C GLY A 116 2.59 4.79 -19.07
N LEU A 117 3.84 5.14 -18.75
CA LEU A 117 4.15 6.02 -17.61
C LEU A 117 3.70 7.47 -17.83
N ALA A 118 3.77 7.98 -19.07
CA ALA A 118 3.29 9.32 -19.39
C ALA A 118 1.75 9.40 -19.27
N ALA A 119 1.05 8.36 -19.72
CA ALA A 119 -0.40 8.25 -19.59
C ALA A 119 -0.85 8.18 -18.12
N LEU A 120 -0.12 7.45 -17.27
CA LEU A 120 -0.38 7.43 -15.84
C LEU A 120 -0.30 8.82 -15.21
N GLY A 121 0.64 9.67 -15.65
CA GLY A 121 0.75 11.05 -15.20
C GLY A 121 -0.60 11.76 -15.25
N LEU A 122 -1.27 11.76 -16.41
CA LEU A 122 -2.58 12.40 -16.60
C LEU A 122 -3.69 11.74 -15.78
N LEU A 123 -3.57 10.45 -15.51
CA LEU A 123 -4.59 9.60 -14.89
C LEU A 123 -4.43 9.48 -13.36
N LEU A 124 -3.40 10.10 -12.78
CA LEU A 124 -3.12 10.10 -11.34
C LEU A 124 -4.09 10.98 -10.53
N ILE A 125 -4.63 12.05 -11.15
CA ILE A 125 -5.55 13.00 -10.51
C ILE A 125 -6.76 12.31 -9.87
N PRO A 126 -7.60 11.55 -10.62
CA PRO A 126 -8.78 10.92 -10.05
C PRO A 126 -8.44 9.93 -8.94
N ILE A 127 -7.31 9.21 -9.04
CA ILE A 127 -6.85 8.23 -8.05
C ILE A 127 -6.55 8.93 -6.71
N LEU A 128 -5.76 10.01 -6.75
CA LEU A 128 -5.38 10.77 -5.56
C LEU A 128 -6.57 11.43 -4.88
N VAL A 129 -7.48 12.01 -5.67
CA VAL A 129 -8.69 12.66 -5.15
C VAL A 129 -9.63 11.62 -4.54
N GLN A 130 -9.81 10.47 -5.19
CA GLN A 130 -10.65 9.38 -4.68
C GLN A 130 -10.13 8.83 -3.34
N ASP A 131 -8.82 8.54 -3.23
CA ASP A 131 -8.25 8.02 -1.99
C ASP A 131 -8.32 9.05 -0.86
N ALA A 132 -8.03 10.32 -1.13
CA ALA A 132 -8.15 11.38 -0.12
C ALA A 132 -9.59 11.52 0.41
N LEU A 133 -10.59 11.47 -0.47
CA LEU A 133 -12.01 11.50 -0.07
C LEU A 133 -12.36 10.30 0.81
N ARG A 134 -11.85 9.11 0.49
CA ARG A 134 -12.06 7.90 1.29
C ARG A 134 -11.55 8.09 2.73
N TRP A 135 -10.35 8.64 2.90
CA TRP A 135 -9.78 8.93 4.22
C TRP A 135 -10.50 10.07 4.95
N LEU A 136 -10.91 11.12 4.25
CA LEU A 136 -11.71 12.20 4.83
C LEU A 136 -13.08 11.70 5.30
N CYS A 137 -13.72 10.79 4.56
CA CYS A 137 -14.95 10.13 4.97
C CYS A 137 -14.75 9.34 6.27
N TYR A 138 -13.65 8.60 6.41
CA TYR A 138 -13.33 7.92 7.68
C TYR A 138 -13.14 8.89 8.84
N ALA A 139 -12.41 9.99 8.62
CA ALA A 139 -12.22 11.02 9.64
C ALA A 139 -13.55 11.68 10.06
N ASN A 140 -14.47 11.86 9.10
CA ASN A 140 -15.77 12.48 9.30
C ASN A 140 -16.88 11.50 9.76
N ALA A 141 -16.53 10.25 10.08
CA ALA A 141 -17.47 9.19 10.50
C ALA A 141 -18.53 8.84 9.44
N ASP A 142 -18.14 8.86 8.17
CA ASP A 142 -18.96 8.46 7.02
C ASP A 142 -18.35 7.27 6.27
N GLU A 143 -18.05 6.19 7.01
CA GLU A 143 -17.45 4.97 6.43
C GLU A 143 -18.31 4.36 5.32
N SER A 144 -19.64 4.58 5.38
CA SER A 144 -20.56 4.17 4.32
C SER A 144 -20.24 4.83 2.99
N LEU A 145 -19.95 6.14 2.99
CA LEU A 145 -19.65 6.85 1.76
C LEU A 145 -18.27 6.45 1.20
N ALA A 146 -17.30 6.21 2.07
CA ALA A 146 -16.01 5.61 1.69
C ALA A 146 -16.22 4.27 0.96
N LEU A 147 -16.97 3.35 1.58
CA LEU A 147 -17.26 2.03 1.00
C LEU A 147 -18.00 2.15 -0.35
N ILE A 148 -18.96 3.06 -0.47
CA ILE A 148 -19.68 3.28 -1.74
C ILE A 148 -18.74 3.78 -2.84
N SER A 149 -17.86 4.74 -2.53
CA SER A 149 -16.84 5.23 -3.47
C SER A 149 -15.94 4.08 -3.94
N THR A 150 -15.45 3.26 -3.00
CA THR A 150 -14.61 2.10 -3.30
C THR A 150 -15.34 1.02 -4.09
N ALA A 151 -16.63 0.80 -3.82
CA ALA A 151 -17.46 -0.15 -4.55
C ALA A 151 -17.73 0.28 -5.99
N ILE A 152 -17.99 1.58 -6.21
CA ILE A 152 -18.13 2.14 -7.56
C ILE A 152 -16.83 1.99 -8.33
N TRP A 153 -15.69 2.32 -7.70
CA TRP A 153 -14.39 2.16 -8.32
C TRP A 153 -14.10 0.68 -8.65
N THR A 154 -14.21 -0.22 -7.67
CA THR A 154 -13.85 -1.64 -7.83
C THR A 154 -14.78 -2.36 -8.80
N GLY A 155 -16.10 -2.23 -8.62
CA GLY A 155 -17.08 -2.83 -9.52
C GLY A 155 -17.00 -2.25 -10.93
N GLY A 156 -16.70 -0.96 -11.03
CA GLY A 156 -16.42 -0.29 -12.29
C GLY A 156 -15.18 -0.85 -13.00
N VAL A 157 -14.07 -1.03 -12.28
CA VAL A 157 -12.86 -1.67 -12.83
C VAL A 157 -13.16 -3.08 -13.32
N TRP A 158 -13.92 -3.87 -12.58
CA TRP A 158 -14.33 -5.22 -13.02
C TRP A 158 -15.16 -5.18 -14.29
N ALA A 159 -16.20 -4.34 -14.34
CA ALA A 159 -17.05 -4.18 -15.51
C ALA A 159 -16.27 -3.64 -16.71
N GLY A 160 -15.41 -2.65 -16.50
CA GLY A 160 -14.56 -2.06 -17.53
C GLY A 160 -13.54 -3.05 -18.09
N CYS A 161 -12.88 -3.83 -17.24
CA CYS A 161 -11.96 -4.87 -17.72
C CYS A 161 -12.70 -6.00 -18.44
N ALA A 162 -13.86 -6.43 -17.93
CA ALA A 162 -14.68 -7.42 -18.63
C ALA A 162 -15.13 -6.92 -20.01
N PHE A 163 -15.50 -5.64 -20.11
CA PHE A 163 -15.79 -4.98 -21.39
C PHE A 163 -14.55 -5.00 -22.32
N LEU A 164 -13.39 -4.56 -21.85
CA LEU A 164 -12.17 -4.58 -22.67
C LEU A 164 -11.81 -5.98 -23.19
N VAL A 165 -11.96 -7.01 -22.35
CA VAL A 165 -11.73 -8.40 -22.73
C VAL A 165 -12.75 -8.86 -23.76
N ALA A 166 -14.04 -8.54 -23.59
CA ALA A 166 -15.09 -8.96 -24.50
C ALA A 166 -14.97 -8.34 -25.91
N PHE A 167 -14.36 -7.16 -26.03
CA PHE A 167 -14.17 -6.43 -27.28
C PHE A 167 -12.73 -6.46 -27.82
N ASP A 168 -11.87 -7.33 -27.27
CA ASP A 168 -10.45 -7.45 -27.65
C ASP A 168 -9.71 -6.10 -27.67
N ALA A 169 -10.04 -5.23 -26.71
CA ALA A 169 -9.54 -3.87 -26.58
C ALA A 169 -8.55 -3.73 -25.41
N VAL A 170 -8.03 -4.85 -24.90
CA VAL A 170 -7.11 -4.84 -23.76
C VAL A 170 -5.74 -4.35 -24.21
N SER A 171 -5.26 -3.32 -23.53
CA SER A 171 -3.93 -2.76 -23.70
C SER A 171 -3.48 -2.15 -22.39
N LEU A 172 -2.18 -1.90 -22.25
CA LEU A 172 -1.64 -1.19 -21.10
C LEU A 172 -2.39 0.13 -20.83
N LEU A 173 -2.65 0.91 -21.87
CA LEU A 173 -3.33 2.20 -21.74
C LEU A 173 -4.80 2.02 -21.33
N SER A 174 -5.53 1.09 -21.95
CA SER A 174 -6.94 0.90 -21.64
C SER A 174 -7.17 0.41 -20.20
N LEU A 175 -6.28 -0.42 -19.66
CA LEU A 175 -6.32 -0.83 -18.24
C LEU A 175 -6.07 0.35 -17.28
N ILE A 176 -5.09 1.22 -17.56
CA ILE A 176 -4.82 2.41 -16.74
C ILE A 176 -5.99 3.40 -16.83
N VAL A 177 -6.57 3.58 -18.03
CA VAL A 177 -7.75 4.44 -18.23
C VAL A 177 -8.94 3.93 -17.45
N VAL A 178 -9.26 2.63 -17.52
CA VAL A 178 -10.35 2.03 -16.71
C VAL A 178 -10.10 2.25 -15.23
N TRP A 179 -8.87 2.01 -14.76
CA TRP A 179 -8.51 2.20 -13.36
C TRP A 179 -8.77 3.63 -12.86
N ALA A 180 -8.30 4.63 -13.61
CA ALA A 180 -8.42 6.03 -13.26
C ALA A 180 -9.83 6.60 -13.48
N PHE A 181 -10.52 6.18 -14.55
CA PHE A 181 -11.86 6.64 -14.86
C PHE A 181 -12.84 6.30 -13.74
N PHE A 182 -12.83 5.04 -13.29
CA PHE A 182 -13.73 4.61 -12.21
C PHE A 182 -13.30 5.17 -10.85
N ALA A 183 -12.03 5.49 -10.64
CA ALA A 183 -11.61 6.27 -9.47
C ALA A 183 -12.23 7.67 -9.52
N GLY A 184 -12.27 8.30 -10.70
CA GLY A 184 -12.95 9.58 -10.92
C GLY A 184 -14.45 9.50 -10.61
N LEU A 185 -15.14 8.45 -11.05
CA LEU A 185 -16.56 8.25 -10.72
C LEU A 185 -16.80 8.04 -9.22
N GLY A 186 -15.93 7.27 -8.55
CA GLY A 186 -15.96 7.12 -7.10
C GLY A 186 -15.76 8.45 -6.37
N ALA A 187 -14.75 9.23 -6.78
CA ALA A 187 -14.49 10.56 -6.26
C ALA A 187 -15.67 11.52 -6.47
N LEU A 188 -16.23 11.59 -7.69
CA LEU A 188 -17.38 12.44 -8.01
C LEU A 188 -18.58 12.09 -7.15
N THR A 189 -18.86 10.80 -6.96
CA THR A 189 -19.94 10.34 -6.09
C THR A 189 -19.72 10.76 -4.63
N ALA A 190 -18.49 10.60 -4.12
CA ALA A 190 -18.15 11.01 -2.77
C ALA A 190 -18.25 12.53 -2.60
N MET A 191 -17.73 13.34 -3.53
CA MET A 191 -17.84 14.80 -3.49
C MET A 191 -19.29 15.27 -3.53
N TRP A 192 -20.11 14.68 -4.41
CA TRP A 192 -21.51 15.06 -4.56
C TRP A 192 -22.31 14.73 -3.29
N ARG A 193 -22.15 13.54 -2.72
CA ARG A 193 -22.89 13.13 -1.52
C ARG A 193 -22.41 13.81 -0.24
N SER A 194 -21.12 14.10 -0.13
CA SER A 194 -20.55 14.81 1.03
C SER A 194 -20.62 16.33 0.91
N HIS A 195 -21.01 16.87 -0.26
CA HIS A 195 -20.92 18.30 -0.58
C HIS A 195 -19.50 18.89 -0.39
N ALA A 196 -18.47 18.04 -0.36
CA ALA A 196 -17.09 18.42 -0.14
C ALA A 196 -16.37 18.67 -1.47
N TRP A 197 -16.65 19.80 -2.11
CA TRP A 197 -15.95 20.21 -3.32
C TRP A 197 -14.57 20.82 -3.01
N PRO A 198 -13.52 20.51 -3.79
CA PRO A 198 -12.16 21.00 -3.55
C PRO A 198 -12.11 22.54 -3.52
N HIS A 199 -11.54 23.10 -2.46
CA HIS A 199 -11.34 24.54 -2.32
C HIS A 199 -9.87 24.91 -2.57
N VAL A 200 -9.51 25.05 -3.85
CA VAL A 200 -8.13 25.28 -4.30
C VAL A 200 -7.52 26.55 -3.70
N ARG A 201 -8.30 27.62 -3.50
CA ARG A 201 -7.82 28.88 -2.91
C ARG A 201 -7.34 28.73 -1.45
N GLY A 202 -7.87 27.75 -0.72
CA GLY A 202 -7.44 27.45 0.65
C GLY A 202 -6.37 26.35 0.74
N ALA A 203 -5.88 25.83 -0.38
CA ALA A 203 -4.86 24.79 -0.40
C ALA A 203 -3.58 25.21 0.31
N THR A 204 -3.14 26.46 0.10
CA THR A 204 -1.90 26.98 0.69
C THR A 204 -2.00 27.17 2.19
N ALA A 205 -3.17 27.61 2.69
CA ALA A 205 -3.45 27.69 4.12
C ALA A 205 -3.41 26.29 4.74
N TRP A 206 -4.13 25.33 4.16
CA TRP A 206 -4.11 23.95 4.63
C TRP A 206 -2.72 23.33 4.63
N TRP A 207 -1.91 23.60 3.60
CA TRP A 207 -0.56 23.05 3.53
C TRP A 207 0.31 23.53 4.69
N LYS A 208 0.16 24.80 5.10
CA LYS A 208 0.86 25.36 6.28
C LYS A 208 0.40 24.67 7.56
N ASP A 209 -0.91 24.48 7.72
CA ASP A 209 -1.51 23.84 8.90
C ASP A 209 -1.10 22.36 9.01
N ALA A 210 -1.10 21.66 7.88
CA ALA A 210 -0.73 20.25 7.80
C ALA A 210 0.78 20.02 7.88
N ARG A 211 1.64 21.01 7.55
CA ARG A 211 3.09 20.82 7.36
C ARG A 211 3.80 20.11 8.53
N ALA A 212 3.47 20.49 9.77
CA ALA A 212 4.18 19.99 10.95
C ALA A 212 3.95 18.49 11.19
N ILE A 213 2.71 18.03 11.02
CA ILE A 213 2.35 16.61 11.15
C ILE A 213 2.67 15.88 9.84
N GLY A 214 2.28 16.48 8.72
CA GLY A 214 2.38 15.90 7.38
C GLY A 214 3.81 15.56 6.97
N SER A 215 4.79 16.41 7.31
CA SER A 215 6.21 16.11 7.02
C SER A 215 6.70 14.86 7.76
N LYS A 216 6.35 14.72 9.05
CA LYS A 216 6.75 13.56 9.87
C LYS A 216 6.05 12.29 9.40
N SER A 217 4.74 12.37 9.13
CA SER A 217 3.96 11.26 8.56
C SER A 217 4.51 10.84 7.19
N SER A 218 4.87 11.80 6.33
CA SER A 218 5.42 11.50 4.99
C SER A 218 6.77 10.79 5.07
N ILE A 219 7.64 11.21 6.00
CA ILE A 219 8.93 10.55 6.22
C ILE A 219 8.71 9.12 6.73
N ASP A 220 7.84 8.91 7.73
CA ASP A 220 7.56 7.56 8.23
C ASP A 220 6.92 6.67 7.15
N PHE A 221 5.99 7.21 6.35
CA PHE A 221 5.41 6.48 5.22
C PHE A 221 6.48 6.11 4.20
N ALA A 222 7.30 7.07 3.75
CA ALA A 222 8.36 6.86 2.76
C ALA A 222 9.36 5.80 3.25
N LEU A 223 9.79 5.88 4.51
CA LEU A 223 10.70 4.91 5.12
C LEU A 223 10.06 3.52 5.28
N THR A 224 8.75 3.46 5.48
CA THR A 224 8.04 2.19 5.62
C THR A 224 7.82 1.52 4.26
N GLN A 225 7.54 2.30 3.21
CA GLN A 225 7.29 1.78 1.86
C GLN A 225 8.54 1.70 0.98
N SER A 226 9.68 2.19 1.44
CA SER A 226 10.92 2.23 0.66
C SER A 226 11.35 0.85 0.18
N VAL A 227 11.31 -0.16 1.05
CA VAL A 227 11.70 -1.52 0.67
C VAL A 227 10.60 -2.19 -0.14
N SER A 228 9.36 -2.16 0.34
CA SER A 228 8.25 -2.92 -0.27
C SER A 228 7.83 -2.40 -1.65
N MET A 229 7.69 -1.07 -1.80
CA MET A 229 7.29 -0.45 -3.07
C MET A 229 8.48 0.18 -3.78
N GLY A 230 9.33 0.91 -3.06
CA GLY A 230 10.51 1.56 -3.64
C GLY A 230 11.53 0.55 -4.19
N GLY A 231 11.75 -0.57 -3.51
CA GLY A 231 12.61 -1.64 -4.02
C GLY A 231 12.11 -2.22 -5.33
N GLY A 232 10.79 -2.39 -5.47
CA GLY A 232 10.19 -2.80 -6.75
C GLY A 232 10.48 -1.81 -7.89
N LEU A 233 10.36 -0.51 -7.62
CA LEU A 233 10.71 0.53 -8.58
C LEU A 233 12.21 0.54 -8.93
N VAL A 234 13.09 0.21 -7.97
CA VAL A 234 14.53 0.03 -8.23
C VAL A 234 14.76 -1.14 -9.18
N VAL A 235 14.08 -2.29 -8.98
CA VAL A 235 14.16 -3.43 -9.91
C VAL A 235 13.71 -2.99 -11.31
N ALA A 236 12.59 -2.27 -11.42
CA ALA A 236 12.09 -1.79 -12.70
C ALA A 236 13.06 -0.84 -13.41
N ALA A 237 13.72 0.06 -12.66
CA ALA A 237 14.65 1.04 -13.20
C ALA A 237 15.99 0.42 -13.62
N VAL A 238 16.48 -0.58 -12.87
CA VAL A 238 17.83 -1.16 -13.07
C VAL A 238 17.80 -2.38 -13.98
N ALA A 239 16.86 -3.29 -13.76
CA ALA A 239 16.74 -4.54 -14.51
C ALA A 239 15.64 -4.50 -15.59
N GLY A 240 14.94 -3.38 -15.71
CA GLY A 240 13.91 -3.14 -16.72
C GLY A 240 12.51 -3.63 -16.34
N PRO A 241 11.48 -3.23 -17.12
CA PRO A 241 10.09 -3.54 -16.81
C PRO A 241 9.79 -5.04 -16.77
N ALA A 242 10.34 -5.84 -17.68
CA ALA A 242 10.10 -7.28 -17.73
C ALA A 242 10.58 -8.00 -16.44
N ALA A 243 11.75 -7.60 -15.93
CA ALA A 243 12.29 -8.17 -14.71
C ALA A 243 11.39 -7.85 -13.50
N PHE A 244 10.93 -6.61 -13.38
CA PHE A 244 9.99 -6.25 -12.34
C PHE A 244 8.64 -6.95 -12.52
N GLY A 245 8.17 -7.09 -13.77
CA GLY A 245 7.00 -7.88 -14.14
C GLY A 245 7.06 -9.31 -13.59
N LEU A 246 8.20 -9.99 -13.74
CA LEU A 246 8.40 -11.35 -13.19
C LEU A 246 8.29 -11.39 -11.67
N VAL A 247 8.95 -10.46 -10.98
CA VAL A 247 8.88 -10.36 -9.51
C VAL A 247 7.44 -10.15 -9.06
N ARG A 248 6.68 -9.30 -9.75
CA ARG A 248 5.28 -9.03 -9.41
C ARG A 248 4.35 -10.18 -9.75
N LEU A 249 4.62 -10.87 -10.85
CA LEU A 249 3.88 -12.07 -11.23
C LEU A 249 4.04 -13.17 -10.18
N ALA A 250 5.26 -13.36 -9.64
CA ALA A 250 5.54 -14.30 -8.56
C ALA A 250 4.87 -13.94 -7.23
N GLN A 251 4.66 -12.64 -6.97
CA GLN A 251 3.96 -12.14 -5.77
C GLN A 251 2.44 -12.21 -5.88
N LEU A 252 1.89 -12.23 -7.09
CA LEU A 252 0.46 -12.13 -7.35
C LEU A 252 -0.36 -13.23 -6.63
N PRO A 253 0.02 -14.52 -6.65
CA PRO A 253 -0.72 -15.57 -5.93
C PRO A 253 -0.64 -15.42 -4.41
N LEU A 254 0.35 -14.67 -3.90
CA LEU A 254 0.56 -14.47 -2.47
C LEU A 254 -0.22 -13.26 -1.93
N ALA A 255 -0.89 -12.50 -2.78
CA ALA A 255 -1.68 -11.32 -2.41
C ALA A 255 -2.73 -11.53 -1.30
N PRO A 256 -3.42 -12.70 -1.19
CA PRO A 256 -4.36 -12.94 -0.08
C PRO A 256 -3.72 -12.77 1.30
N VAL A 257 -2.45 -13.14 1.46
CA VAL A 257 -1.72 -12.94 2.72
C VAL A 257 -1.49 -11.46 2.99
N GLN A 258 -1.20 -10.64 1.97
CA GLN A 258 -1.04 -9.20 2.17
C GLN A 258 -2.31 -8.54 2.71
N VAL A 259 -3.48 -9.01 2.26
CA VAL A 259 -4.78 -8.58 2.80
C VAL A 259 -4.92 -8.98 4.27
N LEU A 260 -4.54 -10.21 4.63
CA LEU A 260 -4.51 -10.65 6.04
C LEU A 260 -3.56 -9.82 6.90
N VAL A 261 -2.40 -9.44 6.37
CA VAL A 261 -1.45 -8.55 7.06
C VAL A 261 -2.10 -7.20 7.35
N MET A 262 -2.68 -6.54 6.35
CA MET A 262 -3.34 -5.25 6.53
C MET A 262 -4.49 -5.33 7.55
N GLY A 263 -5.34 -6.35 7.45
CA GLY A 263 -6.43 -6.59 8.39
C GLY A 263 -5.93 -6.88 9.82
N SER A 264 -4.84 -7.64 9.95
CA SER A 264 -4.26 -7.95 11.26
C SER A 264 -3.74 -6.71 11.96
N ILE A 265 -3.03 -5.81 11.26
CA ILE A 265 -2.51 -4.57 11.84
C ILE A 265 -3.64 -3.71 12.40
N ALA A 266 -4.74 -3.57 11.66
CA ALA A 266 -5.91 -2.80 12.07
C ALA A 266 -6.55 -3.31 13.37
N LEU A 267 -6.58 -4.63 13.57
CA LEU A 267 -7.15 -5.27 14.76
C LEU A 267 -6.17 -5.32 15.95
N VAL A 268 -4.91 -5.61 15.66
CA VAL A 268 -3.88 -5.94 16.65
C VAL A 268 -3.32 -4.69 17.30
N GLN A 269 -3.13 -3.60 16.53
CA GLN A 269 -2.50 -2.39 17.04
C GLN A 269 -3.26 -1.75 18.22
N PRO A 270 -4.58 -1.50 18.17
CA PRO A 270 -5.33 -0.99 19.33
C PRO A 270 -5.26 -1.94 20.53
N ALA A 271 -5.33 -3.24 20.26
CA ALA A 271 -5.34 -4.27 21.28
C ALA A 271 -3.97 -4.39 22.01
N MET A 272 -2.86 -4.10 21.32
CA MET A 272 -1.54 -4.00 21.91
C MET A 272 -1.37 -2.75 22.77
N VAL A 273 -1.86 -1.59 22.29
CA VAL A 273 -1.79 -0.32 23.04
C VAL A 273 -2.50 -0.44 24.39
N VAL A 274 -3.72 -0.98 24.41
CA VAL A 274 -4.47 -1.20 25.65
C VAL A 274 -3.70 -2.12 26.61
N ARG A 275 -3.22 -3.27 26.13
CA ARG A 275 -2.46 -4.22 26.95
C ARG A 275 -1.18 -3.60 27.53
N VAL A 276 -0.43 -2.83 26.76
CA VAL A 276 0.80 -2.18 27.25
C VAL A 276 0.46 -1.12 28.29
N ARG A 277 -0.57 -0.30 28.05
CA ARG A 277 -1.03 0.71 29.01
C ARG A 277 -1.48 0.08 30.33
N ASP A 278 -2.14 -1.06 30.27
CA ASP A 278 -2.64 -1.78 31.44
C ASP A 278 -1.54 -2.64 32.12
N GLY A 279 -0.26 -2.42 31.81
CA GLY A 279 0.89 -3.14 32.38
C GLY A 279 1.07 -4.59 31.88
N GLN A 280 0.25 -5.05 30.93
CA GLN A 280 0.25 -6.42 30.40
C GLN A 280 1.20 -6.59 29.21
N GLN A 281 2.45 -6.11 29.35
CA GLN A 281 3.41 -6.07 28.27
C GLN A 281 3.77 -7.47 27.72
N ARG A 282 3.76 -8.51 28.58
CA ARG A 282 3.90 -9.93 28.17
C ARG A 282 2.75 -10.38 27.26
N SER A 283 1.51 -10.02 27.60
CA SER A 283 0.32 -10.34 26.81
C SER A 283 0.36 -9.65 25.44
N ALA A 284 0.79 -8.38 25.40
CA ALA A 284 0.96 -7.64 24.15
C ALA A 284 2.03 -8.26 23.23
N TYR A 285 3.18 -8.66 23.81
CA TYR A 285 4.25 -9.31 23.05
C TYR A 285 3.83 -10.71 22.55
N ALA A 286 3.15 -11.50 23.39
CA ALA A 286 2.61 -12.80 23.01
C ALA A 286 1.57 -12.70 21.88
N LEU A 287 0.75 -11.64 21.88
CA LEU A 287 -0.15 -11.36 20.75
C LEU A 287 0.63 -11.12 19.46
N GLY A 288 1.74 -10.38 19.51
CA GLY A 288 2.62 -10.17 18.35
C GLY A 288 3.21 -11.47 17.81
N ILE A 289 3.67 -12.37 18.69
CA ILE A 289 4.13 -13.71 18.31
C ILE A 289 3.01 -14.50 17.64
N LYS A 290 1.82 -14.54 18.24
CA LYS A 290 0.67 -15.29 17.68
C LYS A 290 0.32 -14.82 16.28
N VAL A 291 0.23 -13.52 16.08
CA VAL A 291 -0.07 -12.91 14.78
C VAL A 291 1.03 -13.23 13.77
N CYS A 292 2.31 -13.07 14.16
CA CYS A 292 3.45 -13.41 13.32
C CYS A 292 3.42 -14.89 12.90
N ALA A 293 3.14 -15.81 13.83
CA ALA A 293 3.08 -17.24 13.57
C ALA A 293 1.93 -17.61 12.63
N ILE A 294 0.73 -17.04 12.83
CA ILE A 294 -0.43 -17.28 11.96
C ILE A 294 -0.14 -16.80 10.54
N LEU A 295 0.38 -15.58 10.39
CA LEU A 295 0.68 -15.01 9.08
C LEU A 295 1.84 -15.74 8.39
N ALA A 296 2.86 -16.14 9.14
CA ALA A 296 3.97 -16.93 8.61
C ALA A 296 3.50 -18.31 8.14
N LEU A 297 2.66 -18.99 8.93
CA LEU A 297 2.05 -20.26 8.52
C LEU A 297 1.19 -20.08 7.27
N ALA A 298 0.35 -19.03 7.21
CA ALA A 298 -0.45 -18.74 6.03
C ALA A 298 0.41 -18.48 4.78
N THR A 299 1.55 -17.78 4.94
CA THR A 299 2.50 -17.55 3.86
C THR A 299 3.16 -18.84 3.41
N LEU A 300 3.67 -19.65 4.34
CA LEU A 300 4.31 -20.92 4.03
C LEU A 300 3.36 -21.89 3.33
N VAL A 301 2.14 -22.02 3.86
CA VAL A 301 1.09 -22.86 3.25
C VAL A 301 0.74 -22.35 1.87
N LEU A 302 0.49 -21.05 1.69
CA LEU A 302 0.13 -20.51 0.39
C LEU A 302 1.26 -20.63 -0.63
N THR A 303 2.50 -20.34 -0.23
CA THR A 303 3.69 -20.56 -1.06
C THR A 303 3.83 -22.03 -1.44
N ALA A 304 3.68 -22.96 -0.50
CA ALA A 304 3.74 -24.39 -0.77
C ALA A 304 2.62 -24.85 -1.72
N LEU A 305 1.39 -24.36 -1.54
CA LEU A 305 0.26 -24.64 -2.42
C LEU A 305 0.54 -24.14 -3.84
N VAL A 306 1.04 -22.91 -3.99
CA VAL A 306 1.40 -22.35 -5.30
C VAL A 306 2.49 -23.17 -6.00
N LEU A 307 3.47 -23.68 -5.25
CA LEU A 307 4.53 -24.54 -5.78
C LEU A 307 4.06 -25.96 -6.11
N ALA A 308 3.05 -26.46 -5.40
CA ALA A 308 2.48 -27.80 -5.61
C ALA A 308 1.50 -27.85 -6.79
N VAL A 309 0.90 -26.72 -7.16
CA VAL A 309 0.01 -26.65 -8.32
C VAL A 309 0.84 -26.76 -9.61
N PRO A 310 0.44 -27.62 -10.57
CA PRO A 310 1.14 -27.75 -11.85
C PRO A 310 1.33 -26.41 -12.56
N VAL A 311 2.50 -26.21 -13.15
CA VAL A 311 2.86 -24.96 -13.83
C VAL A 311 1.86 -24.65 -14.95
N GLU A 312 1.38 -25.67 -15.66
CA GLU A 312 0.43 -25.56 -16.77
C GLU A 312 -0.92 -25.02 -16.30
N PHE A 313 -1.40 -25.51 -15.16
CA PHE A 313 -2.65 -25.03 -14.57
C PHE A 313 -2.53 -23.55 -14.20
N MET A 314 -1.42 -23.19 -13.56
CA MET A 314 -1.19 -21.80 -13.16
C MET A 314 -0.98 -20.88 -14.35
N SER A 315 -0.30 -21.32 -15.41
CA SER A 315 -0.23 -20.57 -16.68
C SER A 315 -1.63 -20.34 -17.26
N GLY A 316 -2.50 -21.36 -17.19
CA GLY A 316 -3.90 -21.23 -17.60
C GLY A 316 -4.73 -20.24 -16.76
N VAL A 317 -4.32 -19.92 -15.53
CA VAL A 317 -5.00 -18.97 -14.62
C VAL A 317 -4.37 -17.58 -14.66
N ILE A 318 -3.05 -17.49 -14.67
CA ILE A 318 -2.28 -16.25 -14.48
C ILE A 318 -1.80 -15.68 -15.81
N GLY A 319 -1.52 -16.52 -16.81
CA GLY A 319 -0.98 -16.15 -18.11
C GLY A 319 0.33 -16.86 -18.44
N ASP A 320 0.73 -16.78 -19.71
CA ASP A 320 1.82 -17.57 -20.30
C ASP A 320 3.21 -17.23 -19.74
N SER A 321 3.35 -16.09 -19.06
CA SER A 321 4.61 -15.68 -18.43
C SER A 321 4.86 -16.38 -17.07
N TRP A 322 3.88 -17.16 -16.57
CA TRP A 322 3.97 -17.83 -15.27
C TRP A 322 5.19 -18.76 -15.11
N PRO A 323 5.58 -19.61 -16.09
CA PRO A 323 6.71 -20.53 -15.91
C PRO A 323 8.01 -19.82 -15.55
N ALA A 324 8.24 -18.62 -16.10
CA ALA A 324 9.41 -17.81 -15.78
C ALA A 324 9.33 -17.20 -14.37
N ALA A 325 8.14 -16.90 -13.87
CA ALA A 325 7.92 -16.35 -12.53
C ALA A 325 7.86 -17.42 -11.43
N TRP A 326 7.53 -18.66 -11.77
CA TRP A 326 7.39 -19.77 -10.81
C TRP A 326 8.65 -19.96 -9.96
N ALA A 327 9.84 -19.88 -10.58
CA ALA A 327 11.11 -19.99 -9.87
C ALA A 327 11.36 -18.87 -8.83
N LEU A 328 10.67 -17.74 -8.94
CA LEU A 328 10.78 -16.61 -8.02
C LEU A 328 9.78 -16.66 -6.86
N VAL A 329 8.81 -17.59 -6.89
CA VAL A 329 7.81 -17.75 -5.83
C VAL A 329 8.43 -18.02 -4.46
N PRO A 330 9.43 -18.92 -4.30
CA PRO A 330 10.06 -19.15 -3.01
C PRO A 330 10.75 -17.89 -2.45
N ILE A 331 11.46 -17.16 -3.32
CA ILE A 331 12.16 -15.91 -2.95
C ILE A 331 11.16 -14.83 -2.54
N SER A 332 10.05 -14.71 -3.27
CA SER A 332 8.96 -13.78 -2.97
C SER A 332 8.25 -14.14 -1.66
N GLY A 333 8.05 -15.44 -1.40
CA GLY A 333 7.54 -15.96 -0.12
C GLY A 333 8.48 -15.61 1.04
N ALA A 334 9.79 -15.78 0.86
CA ALA A 334 10.80 -15.38 1.85
C ALA A 334 10.78 -13.86 2.13
N ALA A 335 10.64 -13.04 1.09
CA ALA A 335 10.49 -11.59 1.24
C ALA A 335 9.24 -11.22 2.04
N MET A 336 8.12 -11.89 1.76
CA MET A 336 6.90 -11.71 2.53
C MET A 336 7.15 -12.08 4.00
N LEU A 337 7.69 -13.26 4.29
CA LEU A 337 8.01 -13.70 5.66
C LEU A 337 8.86 -12.67 6.42
N GLY A 338 9.89 -12.11 5.78
CA GLY A 338 10.70 -11.03 6.35
C GLY A 338 9.87 -9.82 6.76
N SER A 339 8.94 -9.40 5.90
CA SER A 339 8.06 -8.25 6.16
C SER A 339 7.04 -8.49 7.29
N LEU A 340 6.60 -9.74 7.50
CA LEU A 340 5.62 -10.11 8.55
C LEU A 340 6.14 -9.85 9.96
N ILE A 341 7.46 -9.99 10.15
CA ILE A 341 8.12 -9.71 11.43
C ILE A 341 7.92 -8.23 11.79
N GLY A 342 8.15 -7.33 10.83
CA GLY A 342 7.97 -5.89 11.01
C GLY A 342 6.51 -5.53 11.26
N ALA A 343 5.59 -6.12 10.48
CA ALA A 343 4.16 -5.95 10.63
C ALA A 343 3.63 -6.40 12.01
N SER A 344 4.24 -7.43 12.61
CA SER A 344 3.80 -8.01 13.87
C SER A 344 4.40 -7.35 15.11
N PHE A 345 5.69 -6.98 15.07
CA PHE A 345 6.38 -6.39 16.22
C PHE A 345 6.44 -4.86 16.18
N GLY A 346 6.28 -4.23 15.01
CA GLY A 346 6.17 -2.77 14.88
C GLY A 346 5.06 -2.17 15.75
N PRO A 347 3.81 -2.66 15.68
CA PRO A 347 2.72 -2.18 16.53
C PRO A 347 3.02 -2.30 18.03
N TYR A 348 3.71 -3.36 18.45
CA TYR A 348 4.14 -3.53 19.85
C TYR A 348 5.17 -2.46 20.25
N LEU A 349 6.18 -2.19 19.42
CA LEU A 349 7.18 -1.16 19.70
C LEU A 349 6.54 0.23 19.82
N ARG A 350 5.56 0.54 18.97
CA ARG A 350 4.79 1.80 19.07
C ARG A 350 3.98 1.87 20.36
N ALA A 351 3.30 0.79 20.72
CA ALA A 351 2.56 0.69 21.97
C ALA A 351 3.48 0.86 23.19
N ALA A 352 4.72 0.35 23.12
CA ALA A 352 5.75 0.49 24.15
C ALA A 352 6.50 1.84 24.14
N GLY A 353 6.04 2.83 23.36
CA GLY A 353 6.66 4.16 23.31
C GLY A 353 8.00 4.23 22.57
N MET A 354 8.35 3.21 21.78
CA MET A 354 9.66 3.06 21.14
C MET A 354 9.73 3.59 19.69
N LEU A 355 8.80 4.48 19.30
CA LEU A 355 8.73 5.04 17.94
C LEU A 355 10.05 5.67 17.48
N GLY A 356 10.77 6.36 18.39
CA GLY A 356 12.05 6.98 18.07
C GLY A 356 13.13 5.98 17.64
N PHE A 357 13.16 4.77 18.23
CA PHE A 357 14.05 3.70 17.78
C PHE A 357 13.63 3.19 16.40
N GLU A 358 12.33 2.93 16.22
CA GLU A 358 11.80 2.43 14.95
C GLU A 358 12.20 3.35 13.79
N VAL A 359 11.92 4.65 13.89
CA VAL A 359 12.25 5.63 12.83
C VAL A 359 13.76 5.72 12.58
N ARG A 360 14.59 5.77 13.62
CA ARG A 360 16.06 5.81 13.48
C ARG A 360 16.59 4.55 12.78
N TRP A 361 16.05 3.39 13.13
CA TRP A 361 16.43 2.14 12.48
C TRP A 361 16.01 2.12 11.02
N LYS A 362 14.77 2.53 10.71
CA LYS A 362 14.29 2.62 9.31
C LYS A 362 15.17 3.55 8.46
N LEU A 363 15.64 4.67 9.01
CA LEU A 363 16.56 5.59 8.32
C LEU A 363 17.87 4.93 7.90
N ILE A 364 18.38 3.99 8.69
CA ILE A 364 19.62 3.24 8.41
C ILE A 364 19.31 2.03 7.50
N ALA A 365 18.25 1.30 7.82
CA ALA A 365 17.91 0.06 7.14
C ALA A 365 17.41 0.26 5.71
N SER A 366 16.67 1.36 5.46
CA SER A 366 16.13 1.68 4.14
C SER A 366 17.20 1.81 3.04
N PRO A 367 18.25 2.65 3.16
CA PRO A 367 19.26 2.76 2.11
C PRO A 367 20.06 1.48 1.90
N ILE A 368 20.38 0.74 2.98
CA ILE A 368 21.08 -0.55 2.88
C ILE A 368 20.21 -1.59 2.13
N SER A 369 18.92 -1.63 2.45
CA SER A 369 17.97 -2.54 1.79
C SER A 369 17.80 -2.18 0.32
N LEU A 370 17.69 -0.89 -0.01
CA LEU A 370 17.61 -0.43 -1.39
C LEU A 370 18.90 -0.69 -2.16
N ALA A 371 20.06 -0.54 -1.53
CA ALA A 371 21.35 -0.89 -2.13
C ALA A 371 21.45 -2.38 -2.43
N ALA A 372 20.95 -3.25 -1.53
CA ALA A 372 20.89 -4.68 -1.78
C ALA A 372 19.97 -5.03 -2.95
N VAL A 373 18.81 -4.37 -3.06
CA VAL A 373 17.91 -4.52 -4.23
C VAL A 373 18.58 -4.04 -5.51
N LEU A 374 19.22 -2.87 -5.48
CA LEU A 374 19.92 -2.29 -6.63
C LEU A 374 21.05 -3.20 -7.12
N LEU A 375 21.93 -3.63 -6.21
CA LEU A 375 23.06 -4.50 -6.55
C LEU A 375 22.57 -5.87 -7.02
N GLY A 376 21.59 -6.46 -6.34
CA GLY A 376 20.99 -7.72 -6.74
C GLY A 376 20.36 -7.63 -8.14
N ALA A 377 19.57 -6.60 -8.39
CA ALA A 377 18.94 -6.37 -9.69
C ALA A 377 19.96 -6.11 -10.81
N ALA A 378 21.01 -5.34 -10.54
CA ALA A 378 22.08 -5.05 -11.50
C ALA A 378 22.88 -6.31 -11.88
N VAL A 379 23.11 -7.21 -10.93
CA VAL A 379 23.96 -8.38 -11.14
C VAL A 379 23.17 -9.56 -11.71
N TRP A 380 21.98 -9.85 -11.19
CA TRP A 380 21.18 -11.05 -11.55
C TRP A 380 19.75 -10.75 -11.99
N GLY A 381 19.42 -9.51 -12.37
CA GLY A 381 18.10 -9.17 -12.90
C GLY A 381 16.96 -9.45 -11.91
N ALA A 382 15.88 -10.09 -12.36
CA ALA A 382 14.71 -10.37 -11.53
C ALA A 382 14.99 -11.25 -10.29
N PRO A 383 15.68 -12.41 -10.39
CA PRO A 383 16.07 -13.19 -9.21
C PRO A 383 16.88 -12.40 -8.20
N GLY A 384 17.88 -11.64 -8.65
CA GLY A 384 18.72 -10.84 -7.76
C GLY A 384 17.95 -9.70 -7.11
N GLY A 385 17.07 -9.02 -7.84
CA GLY A 385 16.17 -8.01 -7.30
C GLY A 385 15.21 -8.58 -6.25
N ALA A 386 14.61 -9.74 -6.52
CA ALA A 386 13.75 -10.45 -5.57
C ALA A 386 14.51 -10.88 -4.31
N ALA A 387 15.73 -11.38 -4.45
CA ALA A 387 16.59 -11.74 -3.33
C ALA A 387 16.98 -10.51 -2.50
N GLY A 388 17.28 -9.39 -3.16
CA GLY A 388 17.53 -8.11 -2.51
C GLY A 388 16.31 -7.60 -1.73
N LEU A 389 15.09 -7.77 -2.28
CA LEU A 389 13.84 -7.47 -1.55
C LEU A 389 13.68 -8.36 -0.33
N ALA A 390 13.98 -9.66 -0.45
CA ALA A 390 13.90 -10.60 0.66
C ALA A 390 14.88 -10.27 1.78
N PHE A 391 16.13 -10.01 1.42
CA PHE A 391 17.16 -9.53 2.33
C PHE A 391 16.72 -8.22 3.00
N GLY A 392 16.28 -7.25 2.20
CA GLY A 392 15.84 -5.94 2.70
C GLY A 392 14.70 -6.06 3.70
N ALA A 393 13.68 -6.87 3.40
CA ALA A 393 12.54 -7.07 4.30
C ALA A 393 12.97 -7.71 5.64
N ALA A 394 13.86 -8.70 5.59
CA ALA A 394 14.40 -9.36 6.78
C ALA A 394 15.30 -8.42 7.59
N PHE A 395 16.24 -7.73 6.93
CA PHE A 395 17.17 -6.78 7.54
C PHE A 395 16.42 -5.63 8.22
N PHE A 396 15.38 -5.12 7.57
CA PHE A 396 14.52 -4.08 8.10
C PHE A 396 13.78 -4.53 9.37
N SER A 397 13.33 -5.79 9.42
CA SER A 397 12.35 -6.26 10.41
C SER A 397 12.94 -7.03 11.59
N ILE A 398 14.01 -7.80 11.42
CA ILE A 398 14.60 -8.64 12.48
C ILE A 398 15.04 -7.80 13.70
N PRO A 399 15.73 -6.65 13.55
CA PRO A 399 16.14 -5.84 14.70
C PRO A 399 14.96 -5.28 15.49
N LEU A 400 13.80 -5.08 14.85
CA LEU A 400 12.58 -4.67 15.55
C LEU A 400 12.09 -5.77 16.50
N ALA A 401 12.11 -7.03 16.06
CA ALA A 401 11.74 -8.17 16.91
C ALA A 401 12.72 -8.36 18.08
N VAL A 402 14.03 -8.22 17.82
CA VAL A 402 15.07 -8.27 18.87
C VAL A 402 14.83 -7.16 19.90
N ARG A 403 14.58 -5.94 19.45
CA ARG A 403 14.33 -4.81 20.35
C ARG A 403 13.04 -4.98 21.15
N ALA A 404 11.99 -5.53 20.53
CA ALA A 404 10.74 -5.84 21.22
C ALA A 404 10.96 -6.84 22.37
N ARG A 405 11.74 -7.90 22.12
CA ARG A 405 12.11 -8.88 23.16
C ARG A 405 12.91 -8.26 24.30
N GLN A 406 13.90 -7.41 23.99
CA GLN A 406 14.70 -6.71 25.00
C GLN A 406 13.86 -5.77 25.86
N SER A 407 12.89 -5.07 25.26
CA SER A 407 11.97 -4.19 25.97
C SER A 407 11.15 -4.97 27.01
N LEU A 408 10.62 -6.14 26.61
CA LEU A 408 9.89 -7.02 27.51
C LEU A 408 10.72 -7.52 28.70
N ALA A 409 12.00 -7.86 28.44
CA ALA A 409 12.91 -8.34 29.48
C ALA A 409 13.19 -7.26 30.54
N ARG A 410 13.42 -6.02 30.10
CA ARG A 410 13.67 -4.87 31.01
C ARG A 410 12.47 -4.56 31.90
N GLU A 411 11.26 -4.66 31.37
CA GLU A 411 10.06 -4.45 32.18
C GLU A 411 9.86 -5.56 33.20
N SER A 412 10.13 -6.81 32.80
CA SER A 412 10.07 -7.95 33.72
C SER A 412 11.06 -7.82 34.89
N SER A 413 12.25 -7.27 34.65
CA SER A 413 13.21 -6.99 35.74
C SER A 413 12.76 -5.84 36.65
N ARG A 414 12.09 -4.80 36.12
CA ARG A 414 11.59 -3.67 36.92
C ARG A 414 10.45 -4.03 37.85
N LEU A 415 9.60 -5.00 37.46
CA LEU A 415 8.51 -5.48 38.30
C LEU A 415 8.97 -6.49 39.37
N ALA A 416 10.20 -7.01 39.25
CA ALA A 416 10.78 -7.96 40.18
C ALA A 416 11.67 -7.30 41.25
N SER A 417 12.11 -6.06 41.00
CA SER A 417 12.79 -5.16 41.96
C SER A 417 11.77 -4.29 42.67
#